data_AF-A0A7X8WYW2-F1
#
_entry.id   AF-A0A7X8WYW2-F1
#
_cell.length_a   1.000
_cell.length_b   1.000
_cell.length_c   1.000
_cell.angle_alpha   90.00
_cell.angle_beta   90.00
_cell.angle_gamma   90.00
#
_symmetry.space_group_name_H-M   'P 1'
#
loop_
_entity.id
_entity.type
_entity.pdbx_description
1 polymer ?
#
loop_
_entity_poly.entity_id
_entity_poly.type
_entity_poly.pdbx_seq_one_letter_code
_entity_poly.pdbx_strand_id
1 'polypeptide(L)' 'NIDLKLINELFLLCQPAFLQVLKGSVMDPEERDIKRAEMFKEKLFNGGV' A
#
# COMPACT_ATOMS: atom_id res chain seq x y z
N ASN A 1 -8.59 13.92 11.69
CA ASN A 1 -7.58 13.28 12.54
C ASN A 1 -7.31 11.92 11.91
N ILE A 2 -6.08 11.64 11.44
CA ILE A 2 -5.74 10.36 10.80
C ILE A 2 -5.31 9.40 11.91
N ASP A 3 -5.86 8.20 11.93
CA ASP A 3 -5.50 7.18 12.91
C ASP A 3 -4.03 6.74 12.75
N LEU A 4 -3.27 6.76 13.85
CA LEU A 4 -1.89 6.28 13.89
C LEU A 4 -1.79 4.80 13.50
N LYS A 5 -2.82 4.01 13.80
CA LYS A 5 -2.88 2.61 13.39
C LYS A 5 -2.89 2.49 11.86
N LEU A 6 -3.68 3.31 11.17
CA LEU A 6 -3.73 3.35 9.71
C LEU A 6 -2.37 3.74 9.10
N ILE A 7 -1.67 4.69 9.73
CA ILE A 7 -0.33 5.09 9.31
C ILE A 7 0.65 3.91 9.44
N ASN A 8 0.67 3.24 10.59
CA ASN A 8 1.55 2.08 10.82
C ASN A 8 1.27 0.94 9.83
N GLU A 9 0.00 0.67 9.55
CA GLU A 9 -0.40 -0.32 8.55
C GLU A 9 0.11 0.08 7.16
N LEU A 10 -0.13 1.31 6.71
CA LEU A 10 0.35 1.79 5.42
C LEU A 10 1.88 1.72 5.29
N PHE A 11 2.61 2.02 6.36
CA PHE A 11 4.07 1.91 6.39
C PHE A 11 4.57 0.48 6.13
N LEU A 12 3.88 -0.54 6.67
CA LEU A 12 4.23 -1.94 6.43
C LEU A 12 3.82 -2.40 5.03
N LEU A 13 2.61 -2.04 4.60
CA LEU A 13 2.02 -2.54 3.36
C LEU A 13 2.69 -1.94 2.10
N CYS A 14 3.21 -0.71 2.17
CA CYS A 14 3.84 -0.03 1.03
C CYS A 14 5.28 -0.48 0.73
N GLN A 15 5.84 -1.37 1.58
CA GLN A 15 7.22 -1.84 1.41
C GLN A 15 7.38 -2.68 0.13
N PRO A 16 8.50 -2.56 -0.60
CA PRO A 16 8.70 -3.25 -1.87
C PRO A 16 8.53 -4.78 -1.78
N ALA A 17 9.00 -5.38 -0.69
CA ALA A 17 8.90 -6.82 -0.46
C ALA A 17 7.44 -7.25 -0.24
N PHE A 18 6.70 -6.49 0.56
CA PHE A 18 5.31 -6.79 0.87
C PHE A 18 4.42 -6.69 -0.38
N LEU A 19 4.65 -5.67 -1.21
CA LEU A 19 3.96 -5.51 -2.49
C LEU A 19 4.19 -6.71 -3.41
N GLN A 20 5.43 -7.19 -3.51
CA GLN A 20 5.77 -8.34 -4.36
C GLN A 20 5.16 -9.64 -3.83
N VAL A 21 5.11 -9.83 -2.51
CA VAL A 21 4.38 -10.94 -1.89
C VAL A 21 2.89 -10.88 -2.19
N LEU A 22 2.26 -9.70 -2.09
CA LEU A 22 0.86 -9.50 -2.45
C LEU A 22 0.57 -9.79 -3.93
N LYS A 23 1.45 -9.36 -4.84
CA LYS A 23 1.29 -9.60 -6.28
C LYS A 23 1.59 -11.06 -6.66
N GLY A 24 2.42 -11.75 -5.87
CA GLY A 24 2.89 -13.11 -6.15
C GLY A 24 3.96 -13.18 -7.24
N SER A 25 4.50 -12.03 -7.67
CA SER A 25 5.53 -11.94 -8.70
C SER A 25 6.48 -10.76 -8.44
N VAL A 26 7.65 -10.82 -9.06
CA VAL A 26 8.61 -9.70 -9.04
C VAL A 26 7.98 -8.51 -9.75
N MET A 27 8.09 -7.33 -9.14
CA MET A 27 7.68 -6.07 -9.73
C MET A 27 8.89 -5.22 -10.07
N ASP A 28 8.83 -4.54 -11.21
CA ASP A 28 9.76 -3.48 -11.51
C ASP A 28 9.48 -2.21 -10.65
N PRO A 29 10.36 -1.20 -10.66
CA PRO A 29 10.16 0.01 -9.89
C PRO A 29 8.86 0.77 -10.19
N GLU A 30 8.45 0.84 -11.45
CA GLU A 30 7.27 1.61 -11.89
C GLU A 30 5.97 0.94 -11.45
N GLU A 31 5.87 -0.38 -11.65
CA GLU A 31 4.75 -1.18 -11.17
C GLU A 31 4.56 -1.08 -9.65
N ARG A 32 5.66 -1.03 -8.88
CA ARG A 32 5.59 -0.85 -7.42
C ARG A 32 5.02 0.50 -7.06
N ASP A 33 5.42 1.56 -7.74
CA ASP A 33 4.95 2.92 -7.45
C ASP A 33 3.46 3.08 -7.79
N ILE A 34 3.01 2.50 -8.91
CA ILE A 34 1.59 2.42 -9.25
C ILE A 34 0.84 1.63 -8.16
N LYS A 35 1.34 0.45 -7.77
CA LYS A 35 0.65 -0.39 -6.80
C LYS A 35 0.56 0.23 -5.42
N ARG A 36 1.60 0.97 -5.01
CA ARG A 36 1.57 1.80 -3.80
C ARG A 36 0.45 2.82 -3.89
N ALA A 37 0.42 3.63 -4.95
CA ALA A 37 -0.59 4.67 -5.11
C ALA A 37 -2.03 4.11 -5.06
N GLU A 38 -2.28 2.97 -5.71
CA GLU A 38 -3.57 2.26 -5.63
C GLU A 38 -3.92 1.88 -4.18
N MET A 39 -2.98 1.26 -3.46
CA MET A 39 -3.18 0.81 -2.08
C MET A 39 -3.43 1.97 -1.12
N PHE A 40 -2.68 3.06 -1.26
CA PHE A 40 -2.91 4.29 -0.49
C PHE A 40 -4.31 4.84 -0.80
N LYS A 41 -4.72 4.82 -2.07
CA LYS A 41 -6.05 5.30 -2.47
C LYS A 41 -7.16 4.44 -1.85
N GLU A 42 -7.04 3.12 -1.93
CA GLU A 42 -8.01 2.20 -1.33
C GLU A 42 -8.11 2.40 0.19
N LYS A 43 -6.97 2.45 0.89
CA LYS A 43 -6.96 2.52 2.36
C LYS A 43 -7.35 3.89 2.93
N LEU A 44 -6.96 4.98 2.28
CA LEU A 44 -7.28 6.33 2.74
C LEU A 44 -8.69 6.78 2.34
N PHE A 45 -9.20 6.34 1.18
CA PHE A 45 -10.49 6.82 0.65
C PHE A 45 -11.63 5.79 0.77
N ASN A 46 -11.38 4.48 0.74
CA ASN A 46 -12.42 3.47 1.02
C ASN A 46 -12.48 3.05 2.50
N GLY A 47 -11.59 3.58 3.35
CA GLY A 47 -11.65 3.41 4.81
C GLY A 47 -12.70 4.30 5.52
N GLY A 48 -13.52 5.03 4.75
CA GLY A 48 -14.66 5.81 5.26
C GLY A 48 -15.98 5.11 4.99
N VAL A 49 -16.29 4.08 5.79
CA VAL A 49 -17.65 3.58 6.03
C VAL A 49 -17.85 3.46 7.54
#